data_AF-V8N3I7-F1
#
_entry.id   AF-V8N3I7-F1
#
_cell.length_a   1.000
_cell.length_b   1.000
_cell.length_c   1.000
_cell.angle_alpha   90.00
_cell.angle_beta   90.00
_cell.angle_gamma   90.00
#
_symmetry.space_group_name_H-M   'P 1'
#
loop_
_entity.id
_entity.type
_entity.pdbx_description
1 polymer ?
#
loop_
_entity_poly.entity_id
_entity_poly.type
_entity_poly.pdbx_seq_one_letter_code
_entity_poly.pdbx_strand_id
1 'polypeptide(L)'
;AIGVSLAACANKDLVRKQLQELLETARYQEEAEREGLAACLGFCAVTHLDEVLAQLEDFVKSDVFKKSAGLFSLFKVGALLPRGPPLGGGLCL
;
A
#
# COMPACT_ATOMS: atom_id res chain seq x y z
N ALA A 1 -2.63 -11.79 -5.77
CA ALA A 1 -3.07 -12.24 -7.11
C ALA A 1 -2.81 -11.19 -8.19
N ILE A 2 -3.25 -9.94 -8.01
CA ILE A 2 -3.17 -8.86 -9.02
C ILE A 2 -1.73 -8.60 -9.53
N GLY A 3 -0.72 -8.57 -8.65
CA GLY A 3 0.68 -8.31 -9.06
C GLY A 3 1.28 -9.37 -9.99
N VAL A 4 0.88 -10.63 -9.82
CA VAL A 4 1.31 -11.73 -10.70
C VAL A 4 0.62 -11.63 -12.07
N SER A 5 -0.66 -11.24 -12.09
CA SER A 5 -1.40 -11.01 -13.34
C SER A 5 -0.87 -9.80 -14.12
N LEU A 6 -0.48 -8.72 -13.42
CA LEU A 6 0.15 -7.55 -14.04
C LEU A 6 1.54 -7.87 -14.59
N ALA A 7 2.33 -8.68 -13.88
CA ALA A 7 3.64 -9.13 -14.36
C ALA A 7 3.55 -9.92 -15.67
N ALA A 8 2.49 -10.71 -15.85
CA ALA A 8 2.22 -11.48 -17.07
C ALA A 8 1.56 -10.67 -18.20
N CYS A 9 1.18 -9.42 -17.96
CA CYS A 9 0.48 -8.60 -18.94
C CYS A 9 1.47 -7.98 -19.93
N ALA A 10 1.29 -8.19 -21.24
CA ALA A 10 2.15 -7.57 -22.26
C ALA A 10 1.79 -6.10 -22.54
N ASN A 11 0.61 -5.64 -22.11
CA ASN A 11 0.11 -4.31 -22.39
C ASN A 11 0.55 -3.30 -21.32
N LYS A 12 1.61 -2.55 -21.62
CA LYS A 12 2.23 -1.55 -20.76
C LYS A 12 1.28 -0.43 -20.31
N ASP A 13 0.35 -0.01 -21.17
CA ASP A 13 -0.64 1.02 -20.81
C ASP A 13 -1.62 0.54 -19.73
N LEU A 14 -1.99 -0.73 -19.80
CA LEU A 14 -2.88 -1.35 -18.83
C LEU A 14 -2.17 -1.58 -17.49
N VAL A 15 -0.90 -1.99 -17.54
CA VAL A 15 -0.06 -2.10 -16.34
C VAL A 15 0.06 -0.75 -15.64
N ARG A 16 0.39 0.31 -16.37
CA ARG A 16 0.52 1.66 -15.81
C ARG A 16 -0.76 2.15 -15.15
N LYS A 17 -1.91 2.01 -15.83
CA LYS A 17 -3.20 2.41 -15.26
C LYS A 17 -3.53 1.65 -13.97
N GLN A 18 -3.28 0.34 -13.96
CA GLN A 18 -3.64 -0.45 -12.80
C GLN A 18 -2.73 -0.18 -11.60
N LEU A 19 -1.43 0.07 -11.83
CA LEU A 19 -0.51 0.53 -10.80
C LEU A 19 -0.92 1.89 -10.23
N GLN A 20 -1.33 2.83 -11.09
CA GLN A 20 -1.83 4.12 -10.67
C GLN A 20 -3.03 3.98 -9.73
N GLU A 21 -4.04 3.21 -10.15
CA GLU A 21 -5.25 3.02 -9.39
C GLU A 21 -4.96 2.36 -8.04
N LEU A 22 -4.06 1.37 -8.00
CA LEU A 22 -3.62 0.75 -6.75
C LEU A 22 -2.92 1.76 -5.84
N LEU A 23 -2.01 2.59 -6.37
CA LEU A 23 -1.31 3.60 -5.60
C LEU A 23 -2.26 4.70 -5.07
N GLU A 24 -3.28 5.06 -5.84
CA GLU A 24 -4.26 6.09 -5.46
C GLU A 24 -5.32 5.58 -4.46
N THR A 25 -5.71 4.30 -4.55
CA THR A 25 -6.77 3.70 -3.73
C THR A 25 -6.25 2.96 -2.50
N ALA A 26 -4.95 2.64 -2.45
CA ALA A 26 -4.34 1.91 -1.35
C ALA A 26 -4.52 2.61 -0.01
N ARG A 27 -4.89 1.82 1.00
CA ARG A 27 -4.98 2.27 2.39
C ARG A 27 -3.64 2.11 3.09
N TYR A 28 -2.74 3.06 2.87
CA TYR A 28 -1.39 3.08 3.47
C TYR A 28 -1.35 3.08 5.02
N GLN A 29 -2.50 3.19 5.68
CA GLN A 29 -2.64 3.14 7.13
C GLN A 29 -2.59 1.70 7.66
N GLU A 30 -2.97 0.72 6.82
CA GLU A 30 -2.94 -0.69 7.18
C GLU A 30 -1.66 -1.35 6.70
N GLU A 31 -0.97 -2.03 7.61
CA GLU A 31 0.30 -2.69 7.32
C GLU A 31 0.14 -3.78 6.26
N ALA A 32 -0.94 -4.58 6.35
CA ALA A 32 -1.25 -5.62 5.37
C ALA A 32 -1.46 -5.07 3.94
N GLU A 33 -2.13 -3.92 3.81
CA GLU A 33 -2.35 -3.27 2.51
C GLU A 33 -1.03 -2.72 1.94
N ARG A 34 -0.18 -2.12 2.79
CA ARG A 34 1.15 -1.65 2.37
C ARG A 34 2.05 -2.80 1.92
N GLU A 35 2.08 -3.89 2.67
CA GLU A 35 2.86 -5.09 2.33
C GLU A 35 2.34 -5.72 1.03
N GLY A 36 1.03 -5.83 0.87
CA GLY A 36 0.40 -6.32 -0.35
C GLY A 36 0.75 -5.47 -1.58
N LEU A 37 0.75 -4.14 -1.43
CA LEU A 37 1.13 -3.20 -2.47
C LEU A 37 2.61 -3.31 -2.83
N ALA A 38 3.49 -3.37 -1.83
CA ALA A 38 4.93 -3.55 -2.03
C ALA A 38 5.24 -4.86 -2.76
N ALA A 39 4.58 -5.96 -2.36
CA ALA A 39 4.70 -7.24 -3.05
C ALA A 39 4.19 -7.16 -4.50
N CYS A 40 3.05 -6.51 -4.73
CA CYS A 40 2.45 -6.34 -6.05
C CYS A 40 3.38 -5.58 -7.01
N LEU A 41 3.93 -4.45 -6.55
CA LEU A 41 4.90 -3.63 -7.28
C LEU A 41 6.18 -4.43 -7.56
N GLY A 42 6.68 -5.17 -6.56
CA GLY A 42 7.87 -6.01 -6.70
C GLY A 42 7.72 -7.08 -7.78
N PHE A 43 6.57 -7.77 -7.82
CA PHE A 43 6.29 -8.74 -8.89
C PHE A 43 6.19 -8.08 -10.26
N CYS A 44 5.52 -6.93 -10.36
CA CYS A 44 5.37 -6.21 -11.62
C CYS A 44 6.71 -5.69 -12.15
N ALA A 45 7.61 -5.28 -11.26
CA ALA A 45 8.95 -4.78 -11.60
C ALA A 45 9.86 -5.86 -12.22
N VAL A 46 9.53 -7.16 -12.07
CA VAL A 46 10.29 -8.26 -12.71
C VAL A 46 10.23 -8.15 -14.23
N THR A 47 9.10 -7.69 -14.79
CA THR A 47 8.88 -7.63 -16.24
C THR A 47 8.75 -6.21 -16.78
N HIS A 48 8.28 -5.26 -15.97
CA HIS A 48 8.01 -3.88 -16.37
C HIS A 48 8.63 -2.87 -15.39
N LEU A 49 9.93 -3.02 -15.12
CA LEU A 49 10.65 -2.20 -14.15
C LEU A 49 10.53 -0.69 -14.44
N ASP A 50 10.77 -0.28 -15.68
CA ASP A 50 10.74 1.13 -16.07
C ASP A 50 9.36 1.75 -15.86
N GLU A 51 8.29 1.02 -16.22
CA GLU A 51 6.92 1.47 -16.02
C GLU A 51 6.55 1.59 -14.54
N VAL A 52 7.03 0.66 -13.69
CA VAL A 52 6.82 0.72 -12.23
C VAL A 52 7.55 1.92 -11.62
N LEU A 53 8.81 2.17 -12.01
CA LEU A 53 9.60 3.29 -11.50
C LEU A 53 9.01 4.64 -11.91
N ALA A 54 8.59 4.79 -13.17
CA ALA A 54 7.93 6.00 -13.65
C ALA A 54 6.63 6.29 -12.87
N GLN A 55 5.83 5.25 -12.62
CA GLN A 55 4.62 5.36 -11.80
C GLN A 55 4.91 5.81 -10.36
N LEU A 56 5.93 5.24 -9.72
CA LEU A 56 6.33 5.65 -8.37
C LEU A 56 6.83 7.09 -8.32
N GLU A 57 7.59 7.53 -9.33
CA GLU A 57 8.05 8.91 -9.44
C GLU A 57 6.87 9.88 -9.59
N ASP A 58 5.94 9.59 -10.49
CA ASP A 58 4.73 10.39 -10.69
C ASP A 58 3.85 10.41 -9.44
N PHE A 59 3.71 9.27 -8.76
CA PHE A 59 2.96 9.19 -7.50
C PHE A 59 3.58 10.01 -6.38
N VAL A 60 4.91 9.98 -6.22
CA VAL A 60 5.62 10.80 -5.21
C VAL A 60 5.51 12.29 -5.51
N LYS A 61 5.47 12.67 -6.80
CA LYS A 61 5.20 14.05 -7.22
C LYS A 61 3.74 14.44 -6.99
N SER A 62 2.82 13.48 -7.01
CA SER A 62 1.38 13.71 -6.82
C SER A 62 1.03 14.07 -5.37
N ASP A 63 0.03 14.94 -5.18
CA ASP A 63 -0.44 15.36 -3.85
C ASP A 63 -1.19 14.25 -3.06
N VAL A 64 -1.39 13.07 -3.64
CA VAL A 64 -2.07 11.93 -2.99
C VAL A 64 -1.30 11.44 -1.76
N PHE A 65 0.02 11.41 -1.83
CA PHE A 65 0.88 11.09 -0.68
C PHE A 65 0.80 12.15 0.44
N LYS A 66 0.61 13.42 0.06
CA LYS A 66 0.46 14.52 1.04
C LYS A 66 -0.93 14.53 1.69
N LYS A 67 -1.96 14.10 0.96
CA LYS A 67 -3.36 14.06 1.42
C LYS A 67 -3.62 12.97 2.45
N SER A 68 -2.96 11.81 2.31
CA SER A 68 -3.06 10.71 3.29
C SER A 68 -2.29 11.01 4.58
N ALA A 69 -1.16 11.74 4.51
CA ALA A 69 -0.41 12.19 5.68
C ALA A 69 -1.15 13.27 6.50
N GLY A 70 -1.83 14.22 5.83
CA GLY A 70 -2.51 15.34 6.48
C GLY A 70 -3.75 14.97 7.32
N LEU A 71 -4.47 13.91 6.94
CA LEU A 71 -5.71 13.50 7.63
C LEU A 71 -5.45 12.77 8.97
N PHE A 72 -4.26 12.21 9.16
CA PHE A 72 -3.93 11.41 10.35
C PHE A 72 -3.59 12.26 11.59
N SER A 73 -3.23 13.54 11.40
CA SER A 73 -3.00 14.49 12.50
C SER A 73 -4.27 14.79 13.30
N LEU A 74 -5.44 14.68 12.67
CA LEU A 74 -6.73 14.91 13.32
C LEU A 74 -7.25 13.67 14.06
N PHE A 75 -6.96 12.46 13.58
CA PHE A 75 -7.40 11.22 14.26
C PHE A 75 -6.59 10.91 15.52
N LYS A 76 -5.33 11.38 15.60
CA LYS A 76 -4.48 11.27 16.79
C LYS A 76 -5.01 12.10 17.98
N VAL A 77 -5.77 13.17 17.74
CA VAL A 77 -6.32 14.06 18.79
C VAL A 77 -7.69 13.60 19.31
N GLY A 78 -8.38 12.70 18.60
CA GLY A 78 -9.71 12.19 19.00
C GLY A 78 -9.74 10.84 19.72
N ALA A 79 -8.66 10.05 19.68
CA ALA A 79 -8.62 8.70 20.26
C ALA A 79 -7.90 8.66 21.62
N LEU A 80 -8.45 9.38 22.61
CA LEU A 80 -8.17 9.20 24.04
C LEU A 80 -9.41 8.58 24.68
N LEU A 81 -9.46 7.23 24.83
CA LEU A 81 -9.87 6.44 26.02
C LEU A 81 -10.08 4.93 25.70
N PRO A 82 -10.15 4.01 26.70
CA PRO A 82 -9.24 2.85 26.79
C PRO A 82 -9.96 1.50 27.09
N ARG A 83 -9.55 0.37 26.49
CA ARG A 83 -9.96 -0.98 26.97
C ARG A 83 -8.92 -2.00 26.49
N GLY A 84 -8.30 -2.86 27.31
CA GLY A 84 -8.53 -3.23 28.70
C GLY A 84 -7.36 -4.10 29.26
N PRO A 85 -7.49 -4.65 30.48
CA PRO A 85 -6.42 -5.33 31.22
C PRO A 85 -6.52 -6.89 31.09
N PRO A 86 -5.74 -7.74 31.82
CA PRO A 86 -4.94 -8.84 31.28
C PRO A 86 -5.58 -10.25 31.37
N LEU A 87 -5.19 -11.16 30.48
CA LEU A 87 -5.36 -12.62 30.60
C LEU A 87 -4.10 -13.24 29.97
N GLY A 88 -3.23 -14.02 30.62
CA GLY A 88 -3.50 -15.07 31.61
C GLY A 88 -3.50 -16.44 30.88
N GLY A 89 -2.36 -17.13 30.90
CA GLY A 89 -2.15 -18.49 30.34
C GLY A 89 -0.88 -18.52 29.49
N GLY A 90 0.27 -19.01 29.95
CA GLY A 90 0.44 -20.32 30.55
C GLY A 90 0.48 -21.38 29.45
N LEU A 91 1.56 -21.41 28.65
CA LEU A 91 1.98 -22.68 28.04
C LEU A 91 3.15 -23.21 28.88
N CYS A 92 2.79 -24.19 29.68
CA CYS A 92 3.67 -25.20 30.25
C CYS A 92 4.40 -25.97 29.14
N LEU A 93 5.65 -26.32 29.44
CA LEU A 93 6.47 -27.43 28.89
C LEU A 93 6.66 -27.49 27.37
#